data_AF-A0A971L4D4-F1
#
_entry.id   AF-A0A971L4D4-F1
#
_cell.length_a   1.000
_cell.length_b   1.000
_cell.length_c   1.000
_cell.angle_alpha   90.00
_cell.angle_beta   90.00
_cell.angle_gamma   90.00
#
_symmetry.space_group_name_H-M   'P 1'
#
loop_
_entity.id
_entity.type
_entity.pdbx_description
1 polymer ?
#
loop_
_entity_poly.entity_id
_entity_poly.type
_entity_poly.pdbx_seq_one_letter_code
_entity_poly.pdbx_strand_id
1 'polypeptide(L)'
;GWVGLSGLFWLTAVFSIFGMFIVWRWVPSPQRVRKHLDAGGVDTKQLGKVLLNPQLIRLDFSILVLHLLLTGVFIAVPGLLVDAGWTLTQHGWIYLATMLLGFGLMIPLIIIGEKGRKMKAMLLLAVSLIAAALVLMPTNLGNWALLPGLLLFFTGFNLLEASLPSLISKQSPVQAKGTAMGIYSTSQFIGAFLGGVLGGFILTYWGPQELLWSAAGLCLVWLVVLLGFQQPRHLSSRIFTLPKLVGEELDAFKAQLANTLGVVEVVFLVEEATGYLKLDKQQLDEQALDSLLLKD
;
A
#
# COMPACT_ATOMS: atom_id res chain seq x y z
N GLY A 1 7.73 24.97 -29.13
CA GLY A 1 7.72 23.53 -29.42
C GLY A 1 6.43 23.17 -30.10
N TRP A 2 6.47 22.39 -31.18
CA TRP A 2 5.39 22.17 -32.17
C TRP A 2 4.11 21.49 -31.64
N VAL A 3 4.09 21.11 -30.36
CA VAL A 3 3.02 20.31 -29.77
C VAL A 3 2.24 21.08 -28.70
N GLY A 4 2.77 22.19 -28.18
CA GLY A 4 2.07 23.04 -27.19
C GLY A 4 1.47 22.26 -26.00
N LEU A 5 0.55 22.89 -25.28
CA LEU A 5 -0.24 22.21 -24.23
C LEU A 5 -1.31 21.28 -24.84
N SER A 6 -1.89 21.66 -25.98
CA SER A 6 -2.95 20.90 -26.66
C SER A 6 -2.48 19.55 -27.18
N GLY A 7 -1.24 19.44 -27.66
CA GLY A 7 -0.70 18.18 -28.14
C GLY A 7 -0.32 17.21 -27.02
N LEU A 8 -0.09 17.68 -25.79
CA LEU A 8 -0.02 16.79 -24.61
C LEU A 8 -1.37 16.10 -24.37
N PHE A 9 -2.50 16.81 -24.51
CA PHE A 9 -3.84 16.21 -24.42
C PHE A 9 -4.13 15.23 -25.55
N TRP A 10 -3.71 15.52 -26.78
CA TRP A 10 -3.84 14.56 -27.89
C TRP A 10 -3.00 13.31 -27.66
N LEU A 11 -1.77 13.47 -27.18
CA LEU A 11 -0.89 12.35 -26.87
C LEU A 11 -1.48 11.45 -25.77
N THR A 12 -2.00 12.04 -24.69
CA THR A 12 -2.68 11.27 -23.64
C THR A 12 -3.92 10.56 -24.17
N ALA A 13 -4.73 11.21 -25.02
CA ALA A 13 -5.88 10.58 -25.66
C ALA A 13 -5.49 9.36 -26.52
N VAL A 14 -4.43 9.49 -27.33
CA VAL A 14 -3.91 8.38 -28.14
C VAL A 14 -3.43 7.22 -27.25
N PHE A 15 -2.68 7.50 -26.18
CA PHE A 15 -2.25 6.46 -25.25
C PHE A 15 -3.42 5.82 -24.49
N SER A 16 -4.48 6.57 -24.16
CA SER A 16 -5.70 6.02 -23.59
C SER A 16 -6.41 5.06 -24.55
N ILE A 17 -6.57 5.44 -25.82
CA ILE A 17 -7.16 4.55 -26.85
C ILE A 17 -6.31 3.29 -27.02
N PHE A 18 -5.00 3.44 -27.07
CA PHE A 18 -4.08 2.30 -27.15
C PHE A 18 -4.20 1.38 -25.92
N GLY A 19 -4.30 1.95 -24.72
CA GLY A 19 -4.54 1.18 -23.48
C GLY A 19 -5.88 0.44 -23.50
N MET A 20 -6.95 1.08 -23.96
CA MET A 20 -8.26 0.43 -24.15
C MET A 20 -8.17 -0.75 -25.12
N PHE A 21 -7.43 -0.58 -26.23
CA PHE A 21 -7.21 -1.64 -27.20
C PHE A 21 -6.43 -2.82 -26.59
N ILE A 22 -5.39 -2.55 -25.80
CA ILE A 22 -4.63 -3.59 -25.07
C ILE A 22 -5.57 -4.38 -24.15
N VAL A 23 -6.37 -3.69 -23.33
CA VAL A 23 -7.29 -4.34 -22.40
C VAL A 23 -8.31 -5.19 -23.16
N TRP A 24 -8.90 -4.63 -24.20
CA TRP A 24 -9.90 -5.31 -25.04
C TRP A 24 -9.33 -6.56 -25.73
N ARG A 25 -8.07 -6.51 -26.19
CA ARG A 25 -7.48 -7.57 -27.01
C ARG A 25 -6.71 -8.64 -26.23
N TRP A 26 -6.05 -8.26 -25.13
CA TRP A 26 -5.09 -9.10 -24.41
C TRP A 26 -5.51 -9.48 -23.00
N VAL A 27 -6.41 -8.75 -22.35
CA VAL A 27 -6.92 -9.15 -21.02
C VAL A 27 -8.04 -10.17 -21.22
N PRO A 28 -7.87 -11.44 -20.82
CA PRO A 28 -8.89 -12.46 -21.01
C PRO A 28 -10.17 -12.08 -20.25
N SER A 29 -11.32 -12.16 -20.92
CA SER A 29 -12.60 -12.01 -20.22
C SER A 29 -12.75 -13.15 -19.21
N PRO A 30 -13.02 -12.86 -17.92
CA PRO A 30 -13.16 -13.90 -16.91
C PRO A 30 -14.33 -14.82 -17.28
N GLN A 31 -14.07 -16.13 -17.34
CA GLN A 31 -15.06 -17.16 -17.71
C GLN A 31 -16.24 -17.25 -16.72
N ARG A 32 -16.11 -16.65 -15.52
CA ARG A 32 -17.19 -16.50 -14.56
C ARG A 32 -17.17 -15.07 -14.03
N VAL A 33 -18.18 -14.29 -14.39
CA VAL A 33 -18.51 -13.04 -13.70
C VAL A 33 -19.19 -13.44 -12.39
N ARG A 34 -18.38 -13.72 -11.37
CA ARG A 34 -18.89 -13.87 -10.00
C ARG A 34 -19.34 -12.48 -9.57
N LYS A 35 -20.64 -12.33 -9.27
CA LYS A 35 -21.11 -11.14 -8.56
C LYS A 35 -20.37 -11.14 -7.22
N HIS A 36 -19.26 -10.39 -7.13
CA HIS A 36 -18.71 -10.06 -5.83
C HIS A 36 -19.88 -9.56 -4.97
N LEU A 37 -19.95 -9.94 -3.70
CA LEU A 37 -20.90 -9.38 -2.76
C LEU A 37 -20.86 -7.84 -2.72
N ASP A 38 -19.79 -7.22 -3.25
CA ASP A 38 -19.67 -5.78 -3.56
C ASP A 38 -20.71 -5.25 -4.58
N ALA A 39 -21.40 -6.12 -5.32
CA ALA A 39 -22.47 -5.76 -6.26
C ALA A 39 -23.86 -5.69 -5.57
N GLY A 40 -23.97 -6.16 -4.33
CA GLY A 40 -25.05 -5.76 -3.41
C GLY A 40 -24.60 -4.50 -2.69
N GLY A 41 -25.48 -3.50 -2.55
CA GLY A 41 -25.12 -2.18 -2.00
C GLY A 41 -24.27 -2.24 -0.72
N VAL A 42 -23.45 -1.20 -0.51
CA VAL A 42 -22.51 -1.07 0.62
C VAL A 42 -23.14 -1.58 1.93
N ASP A 43 -22.68 -2.73 2.42
CA ASP A 43 -23.04 -3.19 3.76
C ASP A 43 -22.41 -2.22 4.76
N THR A 44 -23.21 -1.26 5.24
CA THR A 44 -22.78 -0.20 6.15
C THR A 44 -22.16 -0.75 7.43
N LYS A 45 -22.54 -1.97 7.85
CA LYS A 45 -21.92 -2.65 9.00
C LYS A 45 -20.52 -3.16 8.66
N GLN A 46 -20.27 -3.61 7.44
CA GLN A 46 -18.92 -3.99 6.99
C GLN A 46 -18.02 -2.77 6.82
N LEU A 47 -18.54 -1.66 6.30
CA LEU A 47 -17.80 -0.40 6.21
C LEU A 47 -17.33 0.07 7.60
N GLY A 48 -18.22 0.06 8.60
CA GLY A 48 -17.86 0.39 9.99
C GLY A 48 -16.78 -0.53 10.57
N LYS A 49 -16.84 -1.83 10.31
CA LYS A 49 -15.82 -2.80 10.76
C LYS A 49 -14.45 -2.53 10.14
N VAL A 50 -14.39 -2.12 8.88
CA VAL A 50 -13.13 -1.78 8.19
C VAL A 50 -12.57 -0.46 8.73
N LEU A 51 -13.41 0.57 8.81
CA LEU A 51 -13.01 1.91 9.29
C LEU A 51 -12.54 1.93 10.74
N LEU A 52 -13.09 1.06 11.60
CA LEU A 52 -12.73 0.99 13.02
C LEU A 52 -11.61 -0.03 13.31
N ASN A 53 -11.10 -0.73 12.30
CA ASN A 53 -10.04 -1.70 12.50
C ASN A 53 -8.71 -0.98 12.82
N PRO A 54 -8.13 -1.12 14.03
CA PRO A 54 -6.95 -0.37 14.43
C PRO A 54 -5.72 -0.62 13.55
N GLN A 55 -5.60 -1.80 12.94
CA GLN A 55 -4.47 -2.09 12.05
C GLN A 55 -4.64 -1.43 10.69
N LEU A 56 -5.87 -1.39 10.16
CA LEU A 56 -6.15 -0.72 8.89
C LEU A 56 -6.00 0.79 9.03
N ILE A 57 -6.55 1.39 10.11
CA ILE A 57 -6.39 2.83 10.39
C ILE A 57 -4.91 3.23 10.43
N ARG A 58 -4.02 2.41 11.02
CA ARG A 58 -2.58 2.70 11.04
C ARG A 58 -1.95 2.68 9.65
N LEU A 59 -2.40 1.79 8.77
CA LEU A 59 -1.94 1.72 7.39
C LEU A 59 -2.51 2.85 6.54
N ASP A 60 -3.78 3.20 6.75
CA ASP A 60 -4.44 4.34 6.11
C ASP A 60 -3.80 5.67 6.52
N PHE A 61 -3.49 5.83 7.82
CA PHE A 61 -2.68 6.93 8.32
C PHE A 61 -1.29 6.94 7.70
N SER A 62 -0.66 5.76 7.54
CA SER A 62 0.67 5.65 6.95
C SER A 62 0.70 6.10 5.50
N ILE A 63 -0.27 5.69 4.66
CA ILE A 63 -0.30 6.14 3.26
C ILE A 63 -0.63 7.62 3.14
N LEU A 64 -1.51 8.13 4.01
CA LEU A 64 -1.85 9.54 4.08
C LEU A 64 -0.60 10.36 4.38
N VAL A 65 0.14 10.02 5.44
CA VAL A 65 1.38 10.71 5.80
C VAL A 65 2.45 10.55 4.71
N LEU A 66 2.60 9.35 4.14
CA LEU A 66 3.56 9.11 3.06
C LEU A 66 3.33 10.06 1.87
N HIS A 67 2.07 10.22 1.44
CA HIS A 67 1.73 11.10 0.32
C HIS A 67 1.71 12.57 0.69
N LEU A 68 1.34 12.91 1.92
CA LEU A 68 1.48 14.27 2.47
C LEU A 68 2.94 14.70 2.43
N LEU A 69 3.86 13.85 2.87
CA LEU A 69 5.29 14.11 2.83
C LEU A 69 5.81 14.20 1.40
N LEU A 70 5.42 13.27 0.51
CA LEU A 70 5.83 13.33 -0.90
C LEU A 70 5.44 14.66 -1.53
N THR A 71 4.15 15.02 -1.52
CA THR A 71 3.69 16.23 -2.19
C THR A 71 4.16 17.49 -1.49
N GLY A 72 4.19 17.52 -0.15
CA GLY A 72 4.62 18.69 0.60
C GLY A 72 6.10 18.99 0.41
N VAL A 73 6.97 18.00 0.63
CA VAL A 73 8.43 18.19 0.56
C VAL A 73 8.88 18.50 -0.86
N PHE A 74 8.27 17.88 -1.87
CA PHE A 74 8.66 18.11 -3.28
C PHE A 74 8.25 19.46 -3.85
N ILE A 75 7.51 20.30 -3.11
CA ILE A 75 7.37 21.72 -3.45
C ILE A 75 8.70 22.45 -3.21
N ALA A 76 9.43 22.10 -2.15
CA ALA A 76 10.66 22.80 -1.73
C ALA A 76 11.94 22.21 -2.35
N VAL A 77 12.01 20.89 -2.57
CA VAL A 77 13.22 20.20 -3.06
C VAL A 77 13.81 20.83 -4.34
N PRO A 78 13.02 21.20 -5.37
CA PRO A 78 13.59 21.83 -6.57
C PRO A 78 14.30 23.16 -6.25
N GLY A 79 13.74 23.97 -5.36
CA GLY A 79 14.36 25.21 -4.90
C GLY A 79 15.66 24.93 -4.14
N LEU A 80 15.65 23.96 -3.23
CA LEU A 80 16.83 23.55 -2.48
C LEU A 80 17.97 23.05 -3.39
N LEU A 81 17.65 22.33 -4.47
CA LEU A 81 18.65 21.90 -5.45
C LEU A 81 19.28 23.09 -6.19
N VAL A 82 18.47 24.08 -6.56
CA VAL A 82 18.97 25.32 -7.18
C VAL A 82 19.85 26.10 -6.21
N ASP A 83 19.45 26.22 -4.94
CA ASP A 83 20.25 26.89 -3.90
C ASP A 83 21.58 26.16 -3.64
N ALA A 84 21.61 24.84 -3.81
CA ALA A 84 22.82 24.02 -3.80
C ALA A 84 23.65 24.10 -5.11
N GLY A 85 23.26 24.93 -6.08
CA GLY A 85 23.99 25.17 -7.32
C GLY A 85 23.75 24.13 -8.42
N TRP A 86 22.71 23.30 -8.29
CA TRP A 86 22.30 22.39 -9.37
C TRP A 86 21.42 23.13 -10.39
N THR A 87 21.61 22.81 -11.67
CA THR A 87 20.80 23.39 -12.74
C THR A 87 19.48 22.63 -12.90
N LEU A 88 18.44 23.32 -13.38
CA LEU A 88 17.14 22.70 -13.68
C LEU A 88 17.25 21.51 -14.65
N THR A 89 18.21 21.54 -15.58
CA THR A 89 18.45 20.42 -16.53
C THR A 89 18.96 19.14 -15.86
N GLN A 90 19.61 19.27 -14.69
CA GLN A 90 20.13 18.13 -13.93
C GLN A 90 19.09 17.50 -13.00
N HIS A 91 18.02 18.23 -12.64
CA HIS A 91 17.02 17.75 -11.69
C HIS A 91 16.41 16.41 -12.11
N GLY A 92 16.02 16.27 -13.38
CA GLY A 92 15.45 15.02 -13.90
C GLY A 92 16.40 13.82 -13.73
N TRP A 93 17.69 14.01 -13.98
CA TRP A 93 18.72 12.98 -13.80
C TRP A 93 18.97 12.65 -12.33
N ILE A 94 18.97 13.67 -11.45
CA ILE A 94 19.11 13.49 -10.00
C ILE A 94 17.94 12.67 -9.46
N TYR A 95 16.70 13.04 -9.80
CA TYR A 95 15.51 12.32 -9.37
C TYR A 95 15.50 10.90 -9.94
N LEU A 96 15.82 10.71 -11.22
CA LEU A 96 15.87 9.39 -11.83
C LEU A 96 16.91 8.50 -11.15
N ALA A 97 18.13 8.99 -10.94
CA ALA A 97 19.20 8.23 -10.32
C ALA A 97 18.87 7.86 -8.87
N THR A 98 18.43 8.83 -8.06
CA THR A 98 18.09 8.59 -6.65
C THR A 98 16.86 7.69 -6.50
N MET A 99 15.85 7.83 -7.36
CA MET A 99 14.66 6.97 -7.38
C MET A 99 14.99 5.54 -7.80
N LEU A 100 15.77 5.33 -8.86
CA LEU A 100 16.17 3.99 -9.31
C LEU A 100 17.08 3.29 -8.31
N LEU A 101 18.06 4.00 -7.73
CA LEU A 101 18.90 3.47 -6.67
C LEU A 101 18.07 3.12 -5.44
N GLY A 102 17.14 4.00 -5.03
CA GLY A 102 16.23 3.74 -3.92
C GLY A 102 15.32 2.53 -4.18
N PHE A 103 14.85 2.36 -5.42
CA PHE A 103 14.12 1.17 -5.85
C PHE A 103 14.99 -0.10 -5.73
N GLY A 104 16.25 -0.03 -6.15
CA GLY A 104 17.22 -1.10 -5.98
C GLY A 104 17.44 -1.47 -4.51
N LEU A 105 17.57 -0.47 -3.63
CA LEU A 105 17.79 -0.66 -2.19
C LEU A 105 16.56 -1.21 -1.46
N MET A 106 15.34 -0.88 -1.88
CA MET A 106 14.14 -1.43 -1.24
C MET A 106 13.96 -2.93 -1.49
N ILE A 107 14.42 -3.47 -2.63
CA ILE A 107 14.24 -4.89 -3.00
C ILE A 107 14.78 -5.84 -1.92
N PRO A 108 16.05 -5.75 -1.48
CA PRO A 108 16.55 -6.63 -0.41
C PRO A 108 15.78 -6.42 0.90
N LEU A 109 15.35 -5.19 1.21
CA LEU A 109 14.57 -4.90 2.42
C LEU A 109 13.19 -5.59 2.39
N ILE A 110 12.49 -5.57 1.25
CA ILE A 110 11.24 -6.32 1.05
C ILE A 110 11.51 -7.82 1.20
N ILE A 111 12.55 -8.35 0.57
CA ILE A 111 12.86 -9.79 0.64
C ILE A 111 13.14 -10.21 2.08
N ILE A 112 13.94 -9.44 2.82
CA ILE A 112 14.25 -9.70 4.24
C ILE A 112 12.98 -9.60 5.10
N GLY A 113 12.17 -8.56 4.88
CA GLY A 113 10.91 -8.34 5.60
C GLY A 113 9.92 -9.48 5.40
N GLU A 114 9.75 -9.93 4.15
CA GLU A 114 8.77 -10.93 3.78
C GLU A 114 9.22 -12.34 4.17
N LYS A 115 10.48 -12.71 3.88
CA LYS A 115 11.03 -14.03 4.27
C LYS A 115 11.21 -14.16 5.78
N GLY A 116 11.72 -13.11 6.41
CA GLY A 116 11.96 -13.07 7.85
C GLY A 116 10.70 -12.84 8.68
N ARG A 117 9.56 -12.55 8.04
CA ARG A 117 8.32 -12.11 8.70
C ARG A 117 8.59 -10.96 9.66
N LYS A 118 9.33 -9.95 9.21
CA LYS A 118 9.66 -8.73 9.97
C LYS A 118 9.11 -7.48 9.28
N MET A 119 7.95 -7.56 8.64
CA MET A 119 7.38 -6.43 7.91
C MET A 119 7.17 -5.21 8.80
N LYS A 120 6.78 -5.39 10.07
CA LYS A 120 6.72 -4.26 11.02
C LYS A 120 8.07 -3.53 11.16
N ALA A 121 9.17 -4.29 11.26
CA ALA A 121 10.50 -3.70 11.38
C ALA A 121 10.90 -2.97 10.09
N MET A 122 10.52 -3.49 8.92
CA MET A 122 10.77 -2.82 7.64
C MET A 122 9.96 -1.53 7.50
N LEU A 123 8.70 -1.49 7.97
CA LEU A 123 7.91 -0.25 8.00
C LEU A 123 8.56 0.81 8.90
N LEU A 124 8.97 0.42 10.12
CA LEU A 124 9.66 1.33 11.05
C LEU A 124 10.97 1.84 10.44
N LEU A 125 11.78 0.94 9.86
CA LEU A 125 13.01 1.30 9.16
C LEU A 125 12.73 2.31 8.03
N ALA A 126 11.73 2.05 7.19
CA ALA A 126 11.39 2.92 6.08
C ALA A 126 11.01 4.34 6.54
N VAL A 127 10.19 4.46 7.57
CA VAL A 127 9.84 5.77 8.15
C VAL A 127 11.07 6.43 8.80
N SER A 128 11.95 5.66 9.45
CA SER A 128 13.22 6.18 9.97
C SER A 128 14.16 6.68 8.86
N LEU A 129 14.20 6.02 7.70
CA LEU A 129 14.97 6.48 6.54
C LEU A 129 14.41 7.80 6.00
N ILE A 130 13.09 7.95 5.92
CA ILE A 130 12.44 9.21 5.53
C ILE A 130 12.74 10.31 6.57
N ALA A 131 12.61 10.02 7.87
CA ALA A 131 12.95 10.98 8.92
C ALA A 131 14.41 11.43 8.84
N ALA A 132 15.35 10.48 8.66
CA ALA A 132 16.77 10.77 8.51
C ALA A 132 17.04 11.62 7.26
N ALA A 133 16.37 11.34 6.14
CA ALA A 133 16.45 12.15 4.94
C ALA A 133 16.04 13.61 5.20
N LEU A 134 14.90 13.81 5.89
CA LEU A 134 14.35 15.13 6.19
C LEU A 134 15.21 15.93 7.18
N VAL A 135 15.91 15.25 8.10
CA VAL A 135 16.88 15.87 9.01
C VAL A 135 18.20 16.18 8.30
N LEU A 136 18.60 15.36 7.33
CA LEU A 136 19.86 15.50 6.61
C LEU A 136 19.83 16.64 5.57
N MET A 137 18.74 16.74 4.81
CA MET A 137 18.59 17.74 3.74
C MET A 137 18.81 19.22 4.15
N PRO A 138 18.34 19.71 5.32
CA PRO A 138 18.55 21.10 5.73
C PRO A 138 19.93 21.36 6.36
N THR A 139 20.80 20.35 6.48
CA THR A 139 22.13 20.53 7.10
C THR A 139 23.09 21.26 6.17
N ASN A 140 23.97 22.10 6.74
CA ASN A 140 25.03 22.82 6.00
C ASN A 140 26.21 21.92 5.60
N LEU A 141 25.98 20.62 5.35
CA LEU A 141 27.02 19.66 4.93
C LEU A 141 27.47 19.84 3.47
N GLY A 142 27.11 20.98 2.85
CA GLY A 142 27.46 21.36 1.49
C GLY A 142 26.43 20.91 0.44
N ASN A 143 26.68 21.31 -0.81
CA ASN A 143 25.78 21.18 -1.96
C ASN A 143 25.39 19.72 -2.32
N TRP A 144 26.06 18.75 -1.70
CA TRP A 144 25.88 17.33 -1.96
C TRP A 144 24.95 16.63 -0.96
N ALA A 145 24.61 17.26 0.17
CA ALA A 145 23.78 16.67 1.23
C ALA A 145 22.36 16.28 0.74
N LEU A 146 21.85 16.95 -0.28
CA LEU A 146 20.57 16.65 -0.90
C LEU A 146 20.56 15.29 -1.63
N LEU A 147 21.69 14.81 -2.16
CA LEU A 147 21.73 13.51 -2.86
C LEU A 147 21.51 12.30 -1.93
N PRO A 148 22.28 12.12 -0.83
CA PRO A 148 22.02 11.05 0.12
C PRO A 148 20.66 11.26 0.80
N GLY A 149 20.23 12.50 1.05
CA GLY A 149 18.89 12.78 1.55
C GLY A 149 17.80 12.23 0.61
N LEU A 150 17.86 12.56 -0.69
CA LEU A 150 16.88 12.09 -1.68
C LEU A 150 16.93 10.58 -1.84
N LEU A 151 18.12 9.98 -1.81
CA LEU A 151 18.27 8.53 -1.86
C LEU A 151 17.59 7.84 -0.66
N LEU A 152 17.80 8.35 0.56
CA LEU A 152 17.17 7.84 1.77
C LEU A 152 15.65 8.02 1.71
N PHE A 153 15.17 9.20 1.28
CA PHE A 153 13.75 9.49 1.12
C PHE A 153 13.09 8.53 0.15
N PHE A 154 13.64 8.36 -1.07
CA PHE A 154 13.08 7.46 -2.06
C PHE A 154 13.19 5.99 -1.67
N THR A 155 14.23 5.58 -0.95
CA THR A 155 14.34 4.20 -0.45
C THR A 155 13.22 3.89 0.54
N GLY A 156 12.99 4.77 1.52
CA GLY A 156 11.89 4.62 2.48
C GLY A 156 10.52 4.75 1.81
N PHE A 157 10.35 5.72 0.91
CA PHE A 157 9.12 5.95 0.18
C PHE A 157 8.73 4.74 -0.68
N ASN A 158 9.63 4.27 -1.54
CA ASN A 158 9.35 3.15 -2.43
C ASN A 158 9.06 1.86 -1.64
N LEU A 159 9.81 1.63 -0.54
CA LEU A 159 9.58 0.49 0.34
C LEU A 159 8.16 0.52 0.94
N LEU A 160 7.72 1.67 1.45
CA LEU A 160 6.38 1.84 2.02
C LEU A 160 5.30 1.76 0.94
N GLU A 161 5.49 2.42 -0.20
CA GLU A 161 4.54 2.44 -1.31
C GLU A 161 4.26 1.04 -1.85
N ALA A 162 5.29 0.19 -1.93
CA ALA A 162 5.12 -1.21 -2.31
C ALA A 162 4.48 -2.07 -1.20
N SER A 163 4.75 -1.75 0.07
CA SER A 163 4.37 -2.61 1.21
C SER A 163 2.98 -2.33 1.77
N LEU A 164 2.57 -1.06 1.87
CA LEU A 164 1.29 -0.65 2.45
C LEU A 164 0.06 -1.27 1.74
N PRO A 165 -0.08 -1.21 0.40
CA PRO A 165 -1.25 -1.79 -0.26
C PRO A 165 -1.28 -3.32 -0.13
N SER A 166 -0.10 -3.97 -0.11
CA SER A 166 0.02 -5.41 0.17
C SER A 166 -0.46 -5.76 1.58
N LEU A 167 -0.08 -4.97 2.59
CA LEU A 167 -0.47 -5.19 3.98
C LEU A 167 -1.95 -4.92 4.24
N ILE A 168 -2.54 -3.93 3.58
CA ILE A 168 -3.99 -3.70 3.63
C ILE A 168 -4.70 -4.90 3.01
N SER A 169 -4.35 -5.28 1.79
CA SER A 169 -4.91 -6.45 1.11
C SER A 169 -4.84 -7.73 1.96
N LYS A 170 -3.75 -7.95 2.72
CA LYS A 170 -3.57 -9.13 3.60
C LYS A 170 -4.39 -9.07 4.90
N GLN A 171 -4.62 -7.87 5.45
CA GLN A 171 -5.33 -7.70 6.73
C GLN A 171 -6.82 -7.46 6.60
N SER A 172 -7.29 -7.08 5.40
CA SER A 172 -8.71 -6.92 5.14
C SER A 172 -9.46 -8.26 5.23
N PRO A 173 -10.70 -8.24 5.75
CA PRO A 173 -11.63 -9.34 5.60
C PRO A 173 -11.82 -9.69 4.11
N VAL A 174 -12.02 -10.97 3.80
CA VAL A 174 -12.15 -11.44 2.40
C VAL A 174 -13.28 -10.71 1.69
N GLN A 175 -14.38 -10.47 2.39
CA GLN A 175 -15.60 -9.86 1.84
C GLN A 175 -15.52 -8.33 1.71
N ALA A 176 -14.53 -7.67 2.33
CA ALA A 176 -14.45 -6.19 2.39
C ALA A 176 -13.13 -5.64 1.84
N LYS A 177 -12.43 -6.43 1.01
CA LYS A 177 -11.14 -6.07 0.45
C LYS A 177 -11.23 -4.85 -0.48
N GLY A 178 -12.27 -4.77 -1.31
CA GLY A 178 -12.54 -3.62 -2.17
C GLY A 178 -12.74 -2.33 -1.35
N THR A 179 -13.60 -2.40 -0.33
CA THR A 179 -13.85 -1.29 0.61
C THR A 179 -12.56 -0.80 1.28
N ALA A 180 -11.73 -1.71 1.80
CA ALA A 180 -10.47 -1.34 2.43
C ALA A 180 -9.49 -0.68 1.45
N MET A 181 -9.35 -1.22 0.24
CA MET A 181 -8.53 -0.59 -0.81
C MET A 181 -9.07 0.78 -1.24
N GLY A 182 -10.38 0.98 -1.21
CA GLY A 182 -11.02 2.28 -1.47
C GLY A 182 -10.73 3.32 -0.39
N ILE A 183 -10.81 2.93 0.89
CA ILE A 183 -10.45 3.80 2.03
C ILE A 183 -8.96 4.17 1.98
N TYR A 184 -8.10 3.20 1.69
CA TYR A 184 -6.66 3.43 1.47
C TYR A 184 -6.40 4.47 0.38
N SER A 185 -7.00 4.29 -0.80
CA SER A 185 -6.84 5.21 -1.93
C SER A 185 -7.38 6.60 -1.61
N THR A 186 -8.51 6.68 -0.90
CA THR A 186 -9.05 7.96 -0.43
C THR A 186 -8.08 8.65 0.52
N SER A 187 -7.53 7.92 1.49
CA SER A 187 -6.54 8.42 2.46
C SER A 187 -5.26 8.89 1.76
N GLN A 188 -4.81 8.18 0.72
CA GLN A 188 -3.69 8.54 -0.13
C GLN A 188 -3.90 9.89 -0.82
N PHE A 189 -5.04 10.09 -1.49
CA PHE A 189 -5.34 11.34 -2.18
C PHE A 189 -5.58 12.51 -1.21
N ILE A 190 -6.22 12.26 -0.06
CA ILE A 190 -6.33 13.26 1.02
C ILE A 190 -4.95 13.66 1.51
N GLY A 191 -4.04 12.70 1.71
CA GLY A 191 -2.65 12.96 2.07
C GLY A 191 -1.96 13.86 1.07
N ALA A 192 -2.02 13.52 -0.22
CA ALA A 192 -1.44 14.31 -1.30
C ALA A 192 -2.00 15.74 -1.35
N PHE A 193 -3.33 15.91 -1.22
CA PHE A 193 -3.99 17.21 -1.17
C PHE A 193 -3.52 18.05 0.02
N LEU A 194 -3.55 17.46 1.23
CA LEU A 194 -3.09 18.14 2.45
C LEU A 194 -1.61 18.49 2.38
N GLY A 195 -0.77 17.62 1.82
CA GLY A 195 0.65 17.90 1.62
C GLY A 195 0.88 19.09 0.70
N GLY A 196 0.08 19.22 -0.37
CA GLY A 196 0.12 20.38 -1.25
C GLY A 196 -0.26 21.69 -0.52
N VAL A 197 -1.38 21.67 0.19
CA VAL A 197 -1.92 22.84 0.91
C VAL A 197 -1.02 23.24 2.08
N LEU A 198 -0.72 22.31 2.99
CA LEU A 198 0.09 22.56 4.19
C LEU A 198 1.56 22.82 3.83
N GLY A 199 2.10 22.07 2.86
CA GLY A 199 3.47 22.26 2.38
C GLY A 199 3.66 23.63 1.74
N GLY A 200 2.72 24.05 0.87
CA GLY A 200 2.73 25.39 0.29
C GLY A 200 2.57 26.50 1.34
N PHE A 201 1.68 26.32 2.32
CA PHE A 201 1.51 27.26 3.42
C PHE A 201 2.79 27.42 4.25
N ILE A 202 3.39 26.33 4.72
CA ILE A 202 4.63 26.37 5.51
C ILE A 202 5.77 26.99 4.70
N LEU A 203 5.92 26.58 3.44
CA LEU A 203 6.97 27.10 2.56
C LEU A 203 6.84 28.61 2.33
N THR A 204 5.61 29.13 2.20
CA THR A 204 5.37 30.55 1.93
C THR A 204 5.67 31.44 3.14
N TYR A 205 5.28 31.01 4.34
CA TYR A 205 5.38 31.84 5.55
C TYR A 205 6.65 31.60 6.37
N TRP A 206 7.16 30.37 6.37
CA TRP A 206 8.30 30.00 7.22
C TRP A 206 9.52 29.59 6.41
N GLY A 207 9.35 29.04 5.21
CA GLY A 207 10.45 28.68 4.33
C GLY A 207 10.72 27.17 4.24
N PRO A 208 11.73 26.77 3.46
CA PRO A 208 11.97 25.36 3.12
C PRO A 208 12.58 24.56 4.27
N GLN A 209 13.36 25.18 5.17
CA GLN A 209 13.97 24.44 6.29
C GLN A 209 12.91 24.01 7.30
N GLU A 210 11.99 24.92 7.64
CA GLU A 210 10.89 24.74 8.57
C GLU A 210 9.90 23.70 8.06
N LEU A 211 9.69 23.65 6.73
CA LEU A 211 8.95 22.58 6.09
C LEU A 211 9.59 21.20 6.33
N LEU A 212 10.90 21.08 6.12
CA LEU A 212 11.64 19.82 6.33
C LEU A 212 11.64 19.41 7.81
N TRP A 213 11.84 20.33 8.74
CA TRP A 213 11.78 20.05 10.18
C TRP A 213 10.38 19.65 10.65
N SER A 214 9.33 20.31 10.15
CA SER A 214 7.95 19.95 10.44
C SER A 214 7.60 18.56 9.91
N ALA A 215 8.06 18.24 8.69
CA ALA A 215 7.93 16.93 8.08
C ALA A 215 8.68 15.84 8.87
N ALA A 216 9.88 16.13 9.37
CA ALA A 216 10.63 15.23 10.25
C ALA A 216 9.88 14.99 11.58
N GLY A 217 9.30 16.03 12.18
CA GLY A 217 8.45 15.92 13.36
C GLY A 217 7.22 15.04 13.12
N LEU A 218 6.57 15.16 11.96
CA LEU A 218 5.46 14.29 11.57
C LEU A 218 5.90 12.82 11.44
N CYS A 219 7.13 12.55 10.98
CA CYS A 219 7.68 11.19 10.96
C CYS A 219 7.83 10.60 12.36
N LEU A 220 8.14 11.40 13.39
CA LEU A 220 8.19 10.91 14.78
C LEU A 220 6.81 10.47 15.27
N VAL A 221 5.77 11.27 15.00
CA VAL A 221 4.38 10.91 15.30
C VAL A 221 4.02 9.61 14.57
N TRP A 222 4.41 9.50 13.29
CA TRP A 222 4.16 8.31 12.50
C TRP A 222 4.86 7.05 13.04
N LEU A 223 6.11 7.16 13.49
CA LEU A 223 6.80 6.06 14.16
C LEU A 223 6.04 5.60 15.40
N VAL A 224 5.57 6.53 16.25
CA VAL A 224 4.78 6.21 17.45
C VAL A 224 3.49 5.45 17.08
N VAL A 225 2.78 5.89 16.03
CA VAL A 225 1.58 5.21 15.53
C VAL A 225 1.91 3.77 15.09
N LEU A 226 3.03 3.56 14.41
CA LEU A 226 3.48 2.25 13.94
C LEU A 226 4.02 1.33 15.04
N LEU A 227 4.44 1.86 16.20
CA LEU A 227 4.83 1.01 17.34
C LEU A 227 3.69 0.10 17.78
N GLY A 228 2.43 0.56 17.67
CA GLY A 228 1.26 -0.25 17.97
C GLY A 228 0.94 -1.31 16.91
N PHE A 229 1.45 -1.19 15.68
CA PHE A 229 1.12 -2.07 14.56
C PHE A 229 1.44 -3.52 14.90
N GLN A 230 0.50 -4.42 14.62
CA GLN A 230 0.70 -5.86 14.76
C GLN A 230 0.80 -6.46 13.37
N GLN A 231 1.84 -7.25 13.16
CA GLN A 231 2.09 -7.81 11.85
C GLN A 231 1.01 -8.84 11.49
N PRO A 232 0.48 -8.82 10.24
CA PRO A 232 -0.45 -9.84 9.79
C PRO A 232 0.13 -11.25 9.96
N ARG A 233 -0.71 -12.18 10.43
CA ARG A 233 -0.42 -13.61 10.33
C ARG A 233 -0.30 -13.96 8.84
N HIS A 234 0.72 -14.75 8.47
CA HIS A 234 0.92 -15.17 7.08
C HIS A 234 -0.08 -16.26 6.70
N LEU A 235 -1.33 -15.83 6.46
CA LEU A 235 -2.42 -16.72 6.10
C LEU A 235 -2.46 -16.92 4.58
N SER A 236 -2.46 -18.16 4.13
CA SER A 236 -2.68 -18.53 2.74
C SER A 236 -4.17 -18.68 2.49
N SER A 237 -4.66 -18.21 1.34
CA SER A 237 -6.05 -18.42 0.94
C SER A 237 -6.15 -19.66 0.05
N ARG A 238 -7.01 -20.61 0.41
CA ARG A 238 -7.36 -21.77 -0.43
C ARG A 238 -8.84 -21.70 -0.79
N ILE A 239 -9.14 -21.83 -2.07
CA ILE A 239 -10.50 -21.86 -2.59
C ILE A 239 -10.84 -23.32 -2.90
N PHE A 240 -12.03 -23.74 -2.52
CA PHE A 240 -12.54 -25.08 -2.82
C PHE A 240 -14.02 -25.03 -3.24
N THR A 241 -14.47 -26.04 -3.97
CA THR A 241 -15.88 -26.17 -4.35
C THR A 241 -16.67 -26.68 -3.15
N LEU A 242 -17.75 -25.98 -2.78
CA LEU A 242 -18.63 -26.46 -1.72
C LEU A 242 -19.33 -27.74 -2.18
N PRO A 243 -19.32 -28.81 -1.35
CA PRO A 243 -20.16 -29.96 -1.60
C PRO A 243 -21.65 -29.55 -1.55
N LYS A 244 -22.53 -30.31 -2.22
CA LYS A 244 -23.99 -30.04 -2.23
C LYS A 244 -24.64 -30.40 -0.88
N LEU A 245 -24.25 -29.71 0.18
CA LEU A 245 -24.81 -29.83 1.53
C LEU A 245 -25.82 -28.71 1.79
N VAL A 246 -26.87 -28.98 2.56
CA VAL A 246 -27.94 -28.03 2.86
C VAL A 246 -28.29 -28.05 4.34
N GLY A 247 -28.62 -26.89 4.91
CA GLY A 247 -29.08 -26.78 6.30
C GLY A 247 -28.01 -27.16 7.33
N GLU A 248 -28.37 -27.99 8.30
CA GLU A 248 -27.48 -28.38 9.42
C GLU A 248 -26.20 -29.08 8.97
N GLU A 249 -26.23 -29.83 7.87
CA GLU A 249 -25.04 -30.53 7.33
C GLU A 249 -23.97 -29.53 6.86
N LEU A 250 -24.40 -28.41 6.27
CA LEU A 250 -23.49 -27.35 5.81
C LEU A 250 -22.85 -26.63 7.01
N ASP A 251 -23.63 -26.34 8.05
CA ASP A 251 -23.13 -25.69 9.26
C ASP A 251 -22.17 -26.61 10.04
N ALA A 252 -22.48 -27.90 10.11
CA ALA A 252 -21.61 -28.91 10.69
C ALA A 252 -20.28 -29.04 9.92
N PHE A 253 -20.34 -29.04 8.58
CA PHE A 253 -19.15 -29.06 7.73
C PHE A 253 -18.30 -27.79 7.91
N LYS A 254 -18.95 -26.62 8.02
CA LYS A 254 -18.26 -25.36 8.32
C LYS A 254 -17.54 -25.42 9.66
N ALA A 255 -18.20 -25.96 10.69
CA ALA A 255 -17.63 -26.10 12.02
C ALA A 255 -16.44 -27.08 12.04
N GLN A 256 -16.53 -28.19 11.30
CA GLN A 256 -15.40 -29.13 11.16
C GLN A 256 -14.18 -28.48 10.50
N LEU A 257 -14.38 -27.75 9.39
CA LEU A 257 -13.30 -27.02 8.74
C LEU A 257 -12.72 -25.94 9.67
N ALA A 258 -13.56 -25.20 10.39
CA ALA A 258 -13.11 -24.17 11.32
C ALA A 258 -12.33 -24.73 12.52
N ASN A 259 -12.63 -25.97 12.94
CA ASN A 259 -11.93 -26.66 14.03
C ASN A 259 -10.65 -27.38 13.58
N THR A 260 -10.36 -27.42 12.28
CA THR A 260 -9.14 -28.03 11.77
C THR A 260 -7.93 -27.15 12.13
N LEU A 261 -6.88 -27.77 12.67
CA LEU A 261 -5.70 -27.03 13.13
C LEU A 261 -5.09 -26.22 11.98
N GLY A 262 -4.82 -24.94 12.23
CA GLY A 262 -4.30 -24.01 11.23
C GLY A 262 -5.35 -23.40 10.29
N VAL A 263 -6.63 -23.75 10.39
CA VAL A 263 -7.71 -23.01 9.72
C VAL A 263 -8.09 -21.80 10.57
N VAL A 264 -8.01 -20.61 10.00
CA VAL A 264 -8.22 -19.33 10.72
C VAL A 264 -9.56 -18.69 10.38
N GLU A 265 -10.01 -18.83 9.13
CA GLU A 265 -11.29 -18.27 8.69
C GLU A 265 -11.90 -19.21 7.64
N VAL A 266 -13.20 -19.51 7.79
CA VAL A 266 -13.98 -20.31 6.86
C VAL A 266 -15.19 -19.49 6.41
N VAL A 267 -15.25 -19.23 5.11
CA VAL A 267 -16.32 -18.43 4.50
C VAL A 267 -16.96 -19.25 3.41
N PHE A 268 -18.26 -19.49 3.55
CA PHE A 268 -19.05 -20.19 2.55
C PHE A 268 -19.88 -19.19 1.77
N LEU A 269 -19.76 -19.25 0.45
CA LEU A 269 -20.63 -18.53 -0.48
C LEU A 269 -21.55 -19.58 -1.11
N VAL A 270 -22.68 -19.83 -0.43
CA VAL A 270 -23.63 -20.91 -0.79
C VAL A 270 -24.20 -20.70 -2.19
N GLU A 271 -24.52 -19.45 -2.55
CA GLU A 271 -24.99 -19.08 -3.89
C GLU A 271 -23.95 -19.37 -4.99
N GLU A 272 -22.66 -19.36 -4.64
CA GLU A 272 -21.55 -19.58 -5.58
C GLU A 272 -21.00 -21.01 -5.54
N ALA A 273 -21.56 -21.89 -4.73
CA ALA A 273 -21.03 -23.23 -4.42
C ALA A 273 -19.51 -23.21 -4.17
N THR A 274 -19.01 -22.17 -3.50
CA THR A 274 -17.56 -21.98 -3.26
C THR A 274 -17.29 -21.69 -1.78
N GLY A 275 -16.27 -22.37 -1.23
CA GLY A 275 -15.72 -22.12 0.09
C GLY A 275 -14.35 -21.45 0.01
N TYR A 276 -14.11 -20.48 0.90
CA TYR A 276 -12.82 -19.83 1.09
C TYR A 276 -12.26 -20.17 2.46
N LEU A 277 -11.02 -20.61 2.49
CA LEU A 277 -10.26 -20.90 3.69
C LEU A 277 -9.09 -19.93 3.80
N LYS A 278 -8.94 -19.25 4.94
CA LYS A 278 -7.65 -18.67 5.35
C LYS A 278 -6.92 -19.64 6.26
N LEU A 279 -5.70 -19.99 5.90
CA LEU A 279 -4.91 -21.05 6.51
C LEU A 279 -3.58 -20.51 7.04
N ASP A 280 -3.22 -20.82 8.28
CA ASP A 280 -1.85 -20.65 8.77
C ASP A 280 -1.01 -21.87 8.39
N LYS A 281 -0.20 -21.74 7.33
CA LYS A 281 0.62 -22.84 6.80
C LYS A 281 1.60 -23.46 7.80
N GLN A 282 1.96 -22.78 8.89
CA GLN A 282 2.88 -23.37 9.87
C GLN A 282 2.20 -24.32 10.86
N GLN A 283 0.91 -24.11 11.09
CA GLN A 283 0.12 -24.90 12.04
C GLN A 283 -0.88 -25.80 11.32
N LEU A 284 -1.00 -25.66 9.99
CA LEU A 284 -1.96 -26.38 9.18
C LEU A 284 -1.70 -27.88 9.23
N ASP A 285 -2.70 -28.61 9.68
CA ASP A 285 -2.79 -30.03 9.43
C ASP A 285 -3.33 -30.25 8.00
N GLU A 286 -2.42 -30.31 7.03
CA GLU A 286 -2.77 -30.47 5.61
C GLU A 286 -3.50 -31.79 5.35
N GLN A 287 -3.15 -32.87 6.06
CA GLN A 287 -3.78 -34.17 5.87
C GLN A 287 -5.22 -34.17 6.39
N ALA A 288 -5.45 -33.61 7.58
CA ALA A 288 -6.81 -33.47 8.11
C ALA A 288 -7.67 -32.59 7.19
N LEU A 289 -7.13 -31.45 6.72
CA LEU A 289 -7.86 -30.57 5.83
C LEU A 289 -8.20 -31.23 4.49
N ASP A 290 -7.23 -31.89 3.86
CA ASP A 290 -7.44 -32.56 2.58
C ASP A 290 -8.43 -33.72 2.71
N SER A 291 -8.43 -34.44 3.84
CA SER A 291 -9.41 -35.52 4.09
C SER A 291 -10.86 -35.01 4.17
N LEU A 292 -11.06 -33.77 4.62
CA LEU A 292 -12.37 -33.12 4.66
C LEU A 292 -12.78 -32.57 3.29
N LEU A 293 -11.81 -32.13 2.48
CA LEU A 293 -12.05 -31.54 1.16
C LEU A 293 -12.16 -32.58 0.03
N LEU A 294 -11.56 -33.76 0.19
CA LEU A 294 -11.52 -34.85 -0.80
C LEU A 294 -12.55 -35.96 -0.53
N LYS A 295 -13.42 -35.80 0.46
CA LYS A 295 -14.61 -36.67 0.62
C LYS A 295 -15.62 -36.34 -0.49
N ASP A 296 -15.33 -36.83 -1.69
CA ASP A 296 -16.30 -37.10 -2.74
C ASP A 296 -16.72 -38.58 -2.67
#